data_AF-A0A6F8T363-F1
#
_entry.id   AF-A0A6F8T363-F1
#
_cell.length_a   1.000
_cell.length_b   1.000
_cell.length_c   1.000
_cell.angle_alpha   90.00
_cell.angle_beta   90.00
_cell.angle_gamma   90.00
#
_symmetry.space_group_name_H-M   'P 1'
#
loop_
_entity.id
_entity.type
_entity.pdbx_description
1 polymer ?
#
loop_
_entity_poly.entity_id
_entity_poly.type
_entity_poly.pdbx_seq_one_letter_code
_entity_poly.pdbx_strand_id
1 'polypeptide(L)'
;MHSQYDKIVYINLAQDQVTAVIDTLTIHEKAVELIKIPEGINLGDMQDESQFPENITNYSKIYFSAHGREGLDHCVLDKRTGEAHIYELDEVAAYFGRILKSHVFKNPDTKPRLTLVMSVCEGVGLARNLQNELFKKYGLYIDVVANKNVVGEQYMRTKKNTNPTHRTTAKGLGRDHLRLHDKVLLTIDKYGTQKEIDAYELKWIDNVLNTIHKQVAGFRKWADFSKPENIQILKGLTNLCTDIDAIIVTFVEEDISLTANNLLALLRICGKTTADSYYKDAMKYKSLTMTIPSLIQQGVKSINYNQNMQNMFTELDQIELQKNAAVRGEVAQNILKLKKADISTLLLEVSENGMEGVLSKIEKA
;
A
#
# COMPACT_ATOMS: atom_id res chain seq x y z
N MET A 1 -4.64 -0.02 23.89
CA MET A 1 -3.25 0.07 23.35
C MET A 1 -2.93 1.56 23.32
N HIS A 2 -1.95 2.06 24.09
CA HIS A 2 -1.78 3.51 24.23
C HIS A 2 -1.37 4.14 22.89
N SER A 3 -2.16 5.11 22.40
CA SER A 3 -1.86 5.86 21.18
C SER A 3 -0.52 6.58 21.32
N GLN A 4 0.40 6.31 20.39
CA GLN A 4 1.73 6.93 20.28
C GLN A 4 1.68 8.44 20.00
N TYR A 5 0.51 8.95 19.62
CA TYR A 5 0.31 10.35 19.27
C TYR A 5 0.05 11.17 20.53
N ASP A 6 0.72 12.31 20.70
CA ASP A 6 0.51 13.20 21.83
C ASP A 6 -0.89 13.85 21.76
N LYS A 7 -1.32 14.20 20.55
CA LYS A 7 -2.57 14.88 20.24
C LYS A 7 -3.25 14.25 19.02
N ILE A 8 -4.58 14.19 19.07
CA ILE A 8 -5.40 13.84 17.91
C ILE A 8 -6.33 15.01 17.63
N VAL A 9 -6.26 15.54 16.41
CA VAL A 9 -7.10 16.62 15.92
C VAL A 9 -8.02 16.08 14.84
N TYR A 10 -9.27 16.51 14.81
CA TYR A 10 -10.20 16.22 13.73
C TYR A 10 -10.78 17.52 13.19
N ILE A 11 -10.47 17.82 11.93
CA ILE A 11 -10.96 19.01 11.22
C ILE A 11 -12.11 18.59 10.32
N ASN A 12 -13.30 19.13 10.55
CA ASN A 12 -14.47 18.80 9.78
C ASN A 12 -14.62 19.75 8.58
N LEU A 13 -14.08 19.41 7.40
CA LEU A 13 -14.26 20.20 6.16
C LEU A 13 -15.48 19.73 5.36
N ALA A 14 -15.66 18.42 5.24
CA ALA A 14 -16.85 17.82 4.68
C ALA A 14 -17.95 17.83 5.74
N GLN A 15 -19.07 18.51 5.46
CA GLN A 15 -20.20 18.64 6.39
C GLN A 15 -21.00 17.33 6.56
N ASP A 16 -20.35 16.28 7.06
CA ASP A 16 -21.05 15.06 7.46
C ASP A 16 -22.06 15.40 8.58
N GLN A 17 -23.32 14.99 8.41
CA GLN A 17 -24.41 15.27 9.34
C GLN A 17 -24.10 14.81 10.76
N VAL A 18 -23.25 13.77 10.91
CA VAL A 18 -22.91 13.22 12.22
C VAL A 18 -21.86 14.07 12.94
N THR A 19 -20.81 14.53 12.26
CA THR A 19 -19.74 15.33 12.88
C THR A 19 -20.17 16.77 13.17
N ALA A 20 -21.13 17.31 12.42
CA ALA A 20 -21.70 18.63 12.65
C ALA A 20 -22.36 18.75 14.05
N VAL A 21 -23.02 17.68 14.52
CA VAL A 21 -23.88 17.72 15.72
C VAL A 21 -23.25 17.14 16.99
N ILE A 22 -21.99 16.66 16.94
CA ILE A 22 -21.30 16.09 18.09
C ILE A 22 -20.32 17.11 18.68
N ASP A 23 -20.28 17.24 20.01
CA ASP A 23 -19.35 18.18 20.67
C ASP A 23 -18.06 17.50 21.12
N THR A 24 -18.04 16.17 21.13
CA THR A 24 -16.89 15.37 21.54
C THR A 24 -16.76 14.16 20.62
N LEU A 25 -15.51 13.78 20.32
CA LEU A 25 -15.17 12.62 19.51
C LEU A 25 -14.03 11.86 20.19
N THR A 26 -14.06 10.52 20.10
CA THR A 26 -12.96 9.67 20.56
C THR A 26 -12.40 8.85 19.40
N ILE A 27 -11.08 8.91 19.22
CA ILE A 27 -10.32 8.13 18.23
C ILE A 27 -9.13 7.49 18.96
N HIS A 28 -8.87 6.20 18.72
CA HIS A 28 -7.81 5.43 19.40
C HIS A 28 -7.81 5.56 20.92
N GLU A 29 -9.00 5.48 21.52
CA GLU A 29 -9.19 5.59 22.99
C GLU A 29 -8.75 6.96 23.57
N LYS A 30 -8.52 7.98 22.74
CA LYS A 30 -8.20 9.37 23.15
C LYS A 30 -9.28 10.34 22.71
N ALA A 31 -9.58 11.31 23.58
CA ALA A 31 -10.42 12.45 23.22
C ALA A 31 -9.74 13.27 22.12
N VAL A 32 -10.53 13.74 21.17
CA VAL A 32 -10.09 14.47 19.99
C VAL A 32 -10.37 15.95 20.17
N GLU A 33 -9.43 16.79 19.77
CA GLU A 33 -9.72 18.21 19.54
C GLU A 33 -10.49 18.33 18.23
N LEU A 34 -11.79 18.62 18.33
CA LEU A 34 -12.70 18.69 17.20
C LEU A 34 -12.81 20.15 16.72
N ILE A 35 -12.36 20.41 15.49
CA ILE A 35 -12.46 21.70 14.81
C ILE A 35 -13.59 21.63 13.78
N LYS A 36 -14.59 22.49 13.91
CA LYS A 36 -15.78 22.50 13.04
C LYS A 36 -15.77 23.74 12.16
N ILE A 37 -15.39 23.59 10.89
CA ILE A 37 -15.41 24.69 9.94
C ILE A 37 -16.86 25.01 9.54
N PRO A 38 -17.33 26.26 9.73
CA PRO A 38 -18.66 26.68 9.29
C PRO A 38 -18.85 26.66 7.77
N GLU A 39 -20.10 26.54 7.33
CA GLU A 39 -20.47 26.56 5.90
C GLU A 39 -20.19 27.90 5.23
N GLY A 40 -19.78 27.86 3.96
CA GLY A 40 -19.61 29.07 3.13
C GLY A 40 -18.46 29.98 3.53
N ILE A 41 -17.61 29.56 4.48
CA ILE A 41 -16.42 30.31 4.87
C ILE A 41 -15.31 30.11 3.83
N ASN A 42 -14.67 31.19 3.43
CA ASN A 42 -13.39 31.11 2.71
C ASN A 42 -12.29 30.69 3.69
N LEU A 43 -11.74 29.49 3.50
CA LEU A 43 -10.68 28.93 4.36
C LEU A 43 -9.38 29.75 4.29
N GLY A 44 -9.08 30.40 3.16
CA GLY A 44 -7.90 31.23 2.97
C GLY A 44 -7.90 32.48 3.87
N ASP A 45 -9.06 33.13 3.99
CA ASP A 45 -9.24 34.42 4.68
C ASP A 45 -9.68 34.30 6.15
N MET A 46 -9.82 33.09 6.66
CA MET A 46 -10.36 32.83 7.99
C MET A 46 -9.52 33.49 9.10
N GLN A 47 -10.08 34.34 9.97
CA GLN A 47 -9.30 35.02 11.03
C GLN A 47 -9.55 34.51 12.45
N ASP A 48 -10.64 33.78 12.66
CA ASP A 48 -11.01 33.26 13.98
C ASP A 48 -10.01 32.19 14.46
N GLU A 49 -9.26 32.52 15.53
CA GLU A 49 -8.24 31.62 16.11
C GLU A 49 -8.84 30.33 16.68
N SER A 50 -10.11 30.34 17.11
CA SER A 50 -10.80 29.16 17.66
C SER A 50 -11.02 28.05 16.63
N GLN A 51 -10.89 28.39 15.35
CA GLN A 51 -11.01 27.47 14.22
C GLN A 51 -9.65 26.90 13.77
N PHE A 52 -8.59 27.13 14.53
CA PHE A 52 -7.27 26.55 14.30
C PHE A 52 -6.85 25.72 15.52
N PRO A 53 -6.37 24.48 15.32
CA PRO A 53 -5.88 23.66 16.42
C PRO A 53 -4.57 24.23 16.99
N GLU A 54 -4.46 24.23 18.31
CA GLU A 54 -3.27 24.76 18.99
C GLU A 54 -2.14 23.71 19.10
N ASN A 55 -0.89 24.15 19.24
CA ASN A 55 0.24 23.31 19.67
C ASN A 55 0.43 21.99 18.88
N ILE A 56 0.34 22.05 17.54
CA ILE A 56 0.61 20.89 16.69
C ILE A 56 2.10 20.53 16.73
N THR A 57 2.40 19.26 17.00
CA THR A 57 3.76 18.69 17.00
C THR A 57 3.92 17.65 15.90
N ASN A 58 5.14 17.14 15.69
CA ASN A 58 5.39 16.02 14.78
C ASN A 58 4.82 14.67 15.27
N TYR A 59 4.39 14.59 16.53
CA TYR A 59 3.69 13.44 17.11
C TYR A 59 2.17 13.61 17.10
N SER A 60 1.66 14.75 16.60
CA SER A 60 0.23 14.95 16.43
C SER A 60 -0.29 14.20 15.21
N LYS A 61 -1.54 13.71 15.30
CA LYS A 61 -2.25 13.11 14.17
C LYS A 61 -3.47 13.94 13.83
N ILE A 62 -3.54 14.41 12.59
CA ILE A 62 -4.62 15.29 12.14
C ILE A 62 -5.49 14.51 11.18
N TYR A 63 -6.72 14.24 11.59
CA TYR A 63 -7.79 13.77 10.74
C TYR A 63 -8.47 14.97 10.09
N PHE A 64 -8.82 14.87 8.83
CA PHE A 64 -9.67 15.86 8.19
C PHE A 64 -10.73 15.18 7.34
N SER A 65 -11.98 15.62 7.48
CA SER A 65 -13.06 15.13 6.65
C SER A 65 -13.01 15.85 5.30
N ALA A 66 -12.82 15.13 4.22
CA ALA A 66 -12.91 15.66 2.87
C ALA A 66 -13.47 14.57 1.98
N HIS A 67 -14.41 14.91 1.10
CA HIS A 67 -14.82 14.00 0.03
C HIS A 67 -14.04 14.35 -1.22
N GLY A 68 -13.21 13.43 -1.69
CA GLY A 68 -12.69 13.46 -3.05
C GLY A 68 -13.60 12.67 -4.00
N ARG A 69 -13.34 12.83 -5.29
CA ARG A 69 -13.82 11.96 -6.37
C ARG A 69 -12.72 11.82 -7.39
N GLU A 70 -12.52 10.64 -7.97
CA GLU A 70 -11.59 10.50 -9.09
C GLU A 70 -12.02 11.44 -10.25
N GLY A 71 -11.08 12.27 -10.72
CA GLY A 71 -11.32 13.30 -11.73
C GLY A 71 -11.71 14.68 -11.19
N LEU A 72 -11.95 14.83 -9.88
CA LEU A 72 -12.14 16.12 -9.19
C LEU A 72 -11.17 16.19 -8.00
N ASP A 73 -9.87 16.20 -8.32
CA ASP A 73 -8.75 16.17 -7.39
C ASP A 73 -8.24 17.56 -6.98
N HIS A 74 -8.97 18.60 -7.37
CA HIS A 74 -8.67 20.01 -7.08
C HIS A 74 -9.62 20.61 -6.03
N CYS A 75 -10.63 19.89 -5.54
CA CYS A 75 -11.57 20.42 -4.55
C CYS A 75 -12.11 19.36 -3.58
N VAL A 76 -12.63 19.83 -2.45
CA VAL A 76 -13.41 19.04 -1.48
C VAL A 76 -14.88 19.10 -1.89
N LEU A 77 -15.56 17.95 -1.94
CA LEU A 77 -16.95 17.85 -2.39
C LEU A 77 -17.96 17.82 -1.23
N ASP A 78 -19.18 18.27 -1.50
CA ASP A 78 -20.30 18.10 -0.57
C ASP A 78 -21.02 16.77 -0.81
N LYS A 79 -21.12 15.97 0.25
CA LYS A 79 -21.84 14.71 0.27
C LYS A 79 -23.36 14.89 0.28
N ARG A 80 -23.87 16.01 0.82
CA ARG A 80 -25.31 16.25 1.02
C ARG A 80 -26.00 16.59 -0.29
N THR A 81 -25.39 17.49 -1.06
CA THR A 81 -25.96 17.99 -2.30
C THR A 81 -25.46 17.20 -3.52
N GLY A 82 -24.30 16.54 -3.41
CA GLY A 82 -23.64 15.92 -4.56
C GLY A 82 -23.11 16.95 -5.56
N GLU A 83 -23.20 18.24 -5.22
CA GLU A 83 -22.65 19.33 -6.02
C GLU A 83 -21.14 19.37 -5.87
N ALA A 84 -20.48 19.71 -6.97
CA ALA A 84 -19.04 19.87 -6.98
C ALA A 84 -18.69 21.12 -6.19
N HIS A 85 -17.73 20.98 -5.26
CA HIS A 85 -16.99 22.06 -4.62
C HIS A 85 -17.61 22.71 -3.35
N ILE A 86 -17.00 22.42 -2.20
CA ILE A 86 -17.07 23.19 -0.94
C ILE A 86 -15.83 24.09 -0.81
N TYR A 87 -14.65 23.53 -1.04
CA TYR A 87 -13.35 24.21 -0.89
C TYR A 87 -12.40 23.84 -2.02
N GLU A 88 -11.66 24.81 -2.54
CA GLU A 88 -10.57 24.55 -3.49
C GLU A 88 -9.35 23.98 -2.74
N LEU A 89 -8.51 23.24 -3.47
CA LEU A 89 -7.30 22.63 -2.93
C LEU A 89 -6.33 23.66 -2.34
N ASP A 90 -6.20 24.83 -2.97
CA ASP A 90 -5.30 25.88 -2.53
C ASP A 90 -5.77 26.54 -1.22
N GLU A 91 -7.08 26.66 -1.02
CA GLU A 91 -7.69 27.10 0.23
C GLU A 91 -7.42 26.09 1.37
N VAL A 92 -7.61 24.79 1.09
CA VAL A 92 -7.29 23.72 2.05
C VAL A 92 -5.79 23.71 2.37
N ALA A 93 -4.93 23.85 1.36
CA ALA A 93 -3.49 23.95 1.55
C ALA A 93 -3.09 25.20 2.35
N ALA A 94 -3.75 26.34 2.14
CA ALA A 94 -3.53 27.55 2.91
C ALA A 94 -3.92 27.38 4.37
N TYR A 95 -5.06 26.74 4.65
CA TYR A 95 -5.45 26.41 6.00
C TYR A 95 -4.40 25.54 6.71
N PHE A 96 -3.94 24.46 6.07
CA PHE A 96 -2.89 23.61 6.64
C PHE A 96 -1.53 24.33 6.76
N GLY A 97 -1.16 25.17 5.80
CA GLY A 97 0.03 26.02 5.86
C GLY A 97 0.02 26.98 7.06
N ARG A 98 -1.17 27.45 7.45
CA ARG A 98 -1.36 28.29 8.63
C ARG A 98 -1.30 27.52 9.94
N ILE A 99 -1.72 26.26 10.02
CA ILE A 99 -1.61 25.49 11.29
C ILE A 99 -0.22 24.89 11.48
N LEU A 100 0.48 24.56 10.38
CA LEU A 100 1.77 23.89 10.40
C LEU A 100 2.95 24.88 10.35
N LYS A 101 3.02 25.81 11.32
CA LYS A 101 4.02 26.90 11.33
C LYS A 101 5.42 26.49 11.80
N SER A 102 5.55 25.36 12.50
CA SER A 102 6.83 24.94 13.09
C SER A 102 7.88 24.62 12.02
N HIS A 103 9.12 25.08 12.24
CA HIS A 103 10.26 24.80 11.37
C HIS A 103 10.55 23.29 11.24
N VAL A 104 10.14 22.49 12.24
CA VAL A 104 10.28 21.03 12.25
C VAL A 104 9.56 20.38 11.06
N PHE A 105 8.44 20.95 10.60
CA PHE A 105 7.71 20.45 9.43
C PHE A 105 8.40 20.78 8.11
N LYS A 106 9.38 21.68 8.12
CA LYS A 106 10.18 22.03 6.93
C LYS A 106 11.49 21.25 6.84
N ASN A 107 11.74 20.35 7.79
CA ASN A 107 12.92 19.50 7.80
C ASN A 107 12.56 18.08 7.28
N PRO A 108 13.12 17.64 6.13
CA PRO A 108 12.84 16.31 5.58
C PRO A 108 13.31 15.16 6.49
N ASP A 109 14.27 15.42 7.39
CA ASP A 109 14.89 14.43 8.27
C ASP A 109 14.13 14.24 9.60
N THR A 110 13.11 15.05 9.87
CA THR A 110 12.26 14.89 11.07
C THR A 110 11.58 13.52 11.07
N LYS A 111 11.75 12.76 12.15
CA LYS A 111 11.06 11.47 12.39
C LYS A 111 10.48 11.41 13.82
N PRO A 112 9.24 10.91 14.01
CA PRO A 112 8.25 10.64 12.97
C PRO A 112 7.82 11.94 12.27
N ARG A 113 7.33 11.82 11.04
CA ARG A 113 6.70 12.93 10.31
C ARG A 113 5.24 13.05 10.74
N LEU A 114 4.74 14.28 10.77
CA LEU A 114 3.32 14.52 10.98
C LEU A 114 2.52 13.87 9.84
N THR A 115 1.45 13.19 10.21
CA THR A 115 0.57 12.50 9.26
C THR A 115 -0.81 13.16 9.22
N LEU A 116 -1.20 13.64 8.05
CA LEU A 116 -2.59 14.00 7.77
C LEU A 116 -3.37 12.73 7.39
N VAL A 117 -4.58 12.57 7.88
CA VAL A 117 -5.45 11.43 7.56
C VAL A 117 -6.73 11.94 6.95
N MET A 118 -6.89 11.73 5.65
CA MET A 118 -8.13 12.01 4.95
C MET A 118 -9.15 10.95 5.34
N SER A 119 -10.19 11.40 6.03
CA SER A 119 -11.07 10.52 6.80
C SER A 119 -12.22 9.96 5.96
N VAL A 120 -12.58 10.60 4.84
CA VAL A 120 -13.84 10.30 4.13
C VAL A 120 -13.63 9.98 2.65
N CYS A 121 -14.42 9.03 2.13
CA CYS A 121 -14.54 8.59 0.73
C CYS A 121 -13.22 8.43 -0.07
N GLU A 122 -13.32 8.10 -1.36
CA GLU A 122 -12.17 8.03 -2.27
C GLU A 122 -11.52 9.41 -2.42
N GLY A 123 -10.20 9.48 -2.68
CA GLY A 123 -9.57 10.79 -2.88
C GLY A 123 -8.04 10.80 -2.88
N VAL A 124 -7.40 9.73 -3.33
CA VAL A 124 -5.93 9.67 -3.43
C VAL A 124 -5.39 10.82 -4.27
N GLY A 125 -6.08 11.19 -5.37
CA GLY A 125 -5.72 12.35 -6.20
C GLY A 125 -5.72 13.67 -5.41
N LEU A 126 -6.80 13.95 -4.67
CA LEU A 126 -6.89 15.14 -3.82
C LEU A 126 -5.79 15.15 -2.75
N ALA A 127 -5.57 14.03 -2.06
CA ALA A 127 -4.53 13.90 -1.05
C ALA A 127 -3.12 14.09 -1.62
N ARG A 128 -2.88 13.58 -2.83
CA ARG A 128 -1.64 13.74 -3.59
C ARG A 128 -1.39 15.18 -3.95
N ASN A 129 -2.40 15.85 -4.50
CA ASN A 129 -2.28 17.25 -4.89
C ASN A 129 -2.13 18.14 -3.66
N LEU A 130 -2.84 17.85 -2.56
CA LEU A 130 -2.69 18.57 -1.29
C LEU A 130 -1.26 18.46 -0.74
N GLN A 131 -0.67 17.26 -0.71
CA GLN A 131 0.72 17.09 -0.25
C GLN A 131 1.69 17.86 -1.14
N ASN A 132 1.51 17.81 -2.46
CA ASN A 132 2.34 18.54 -3.42
C ASN A 132 2.21 20.06 -3.22
N GLU A 133 1.01 20.56 -2.99
CA GLU A 133 0.74 21.98 -2.78
C GLU A 133 1.35 22.47 -1.47
N LEU A 134 1.25 21.67 -0.40
CA LEU A 134 1.87 21.94 0.90
C LEU A 134 3.40 21.97 0.82
N PHE A 135 3.98 21.08 0.02
CA PHE A 135 5.42 21.12 -0.27
C PHE A 135 5.80 22.35 -1.11
N LYS A 136 5.16 22.56 -2.26
CA LYS A 136 5.54 23.61 -3.22
C LYS A 136 5.34 25.02 -2.68
N LYS A 137 4.20 25.29 -2.03
CA LYS A 137 3.86 26.63 -1.53
C LYS A 137 4.40 26.92 -0.14
N TYR A 138 4.46 25.90 0.73
CA TYR A 138 4.77 26.10 2.16
C TYR A 138 6.06 25.42 2.62
N GLY A 139 6.69 24.59 1.78
CA GLY A 139 7.93 23.87 2.11
C GLY A 139 7.72 22.77 3.15
N LEU A 140 6.52 22.20 3.24
CA LEU A 140 6.14 21.25 4.30
C LEU A 140 6.40 19.80 3.87
N TYR A 141 7.14 19.07 4.71
CA TYR A 141 7.39 17.62 4.60
C TYR A 141 6.47 16.87 5.55
N ILE A 142 5.27 16.58 5.07
CA ILE A 142 4.24 15.85 5.82
C ILE A 142 3.84 14.59 5.07
N ASP A 143 3.46 13.55 5.80
CA ASP A 143 2.89 12.35 5.18
C ASP A 143 1.35 12.47 5.14
N VAL A 144 0.71 11.86 4.14
CA VAL A 144 -0.76 11.89 4.00
C VAL A 144 -1.30 10.48 3.83
N VAL A 145 -2.27 10.11 4.65
CA VAL A 145 -3.01 8.85 4.50
C VAL A 145 -4.34 9.13 3.83
N ALA A 146 -4.63 8.39 2.76
CA ALA A 146 -5.88 8.48 2.01
C ALA A 146 -6.47 7.10 1.73
N ASN A 147 -7.75 7.05 1.36
CA ASN A 147 -8.41 5.82 0.93
C ASN A 147 -8.46 5.77 -0.61
N LYS A 148 -8.10 4.63 -1.22
CA LYS A 148 -8.25 4.41 -2.68
C LYS A 148 -9.72 4.29 -3.07
N ASN A 149 -10.52 3.64 -2.24
CA ASN A 149 -11.95 3.42 -2.49
C ASN A 149 -12.82 4.23 -1.52
N VAL A 150 -14.08 4.39 -1.88
CA VAL A 150 -15.10 5.02 -1.05
C VAL A 150 -15.26 4.25 0.27
N VAL A 151 -14.90 4.88 1.39
CA VAL A 151 -15.17 4.38 2.74
C VAL A 151 -16.22 5.25 3.41
N GLY A 152 -17.28 4.61 3.93
CA GLY A 152 -18.22 5.24 4.84
C GLY A 152 -17.69 5.19 6.27
N GLU A 153 -17.54 6.35 6.91
CA GLU A 153 -17.27 6.39 8.35
C GLU A 153 -18.54 6.03 9.12
N GLN A 154 -18.40 5.22 10.18
CA GLN A 154 -19.46 4.99 11.15
C GLN A 154 -19.04 5.53 12.51
N TYR A 155 -19.99 6.17 13.18
CA TYR A 155 -19.82 6.66 14.55
C TYR A 155 -20.72 5.84 15.45
N MET A 156 -20.14 5.12 16.41
CA MET A 156 -20.91 4.32 17.36
C MET A 156 -20.93 5.01 18.72
N ARG A 157 -22.12 5.18 19.29
CA ARG A 157 -22.28 5.47 20.73
C ARG A 157 -22.37 4.15 21.47
N THR A 158 -21.44 3.87 22.38
CA THR A 158 -21.55 2.69 23.25
C THR A 158 -22.40 3.03 24.46
N LYS A 159 -23.16 2.08 25.01
CA LYS A 159 -24.03 2.32 26.19
C LYS A 159 -23.28 2.85 27.43
N LYS A 160 -21.95 2.77 27.47
CA LYS A 160 -21.08 3.20 28.58
C LYS A 160 -20.33 4.52 28.34
N ASN A 161 -20.17 4.97 27.09
CA ASN A 161 -19.54 6.25 26.76
C ASN A 161 -20.57 7.19 26.16
N THR A 162 -20.68 8.40 26.72
CA THR A 162 -21.49 9.48 26.15
C THR A 162 -20.99 9.95 24.79
N ASN A 163 -19.71 9.71 24.47
CA ASN A 163 -19.06 10.25 23.30
C ASN A 163 -19.04 9.22 22.15
N PRO A 164 -19.37 9.62 20.91
CA PRO A 164 -19.25 8.77 19.74
C PRO A 164 -17.79 8.35 19.54
N THR A 165 -17.58 7.06 19.26
CA THR A 165 -16.28 6.51 18.88
C THR A 165 -16.26 6.33 17.37
N HIS A 166 -15.22 6.85 16.73
CA HIS A 166 -15.00 6.64 15.30
C HIS A 166 -14.69 5.15 15.04
N ARG A 167 -15.40 4.56 14.07
CA ARG A 167 -15.10 3.23 13.57
C ARG A 167 -15.27 3.23 12.05
N THR A 168 -14.21 2.87 11.33
CA THR A 168 -14.34 2.53 9.90
C THR A 168 -15.06 1.21 9.75
N THR A 169 -16.18 1.18 9.02
CA THR A 169 -16.78 -0.06 8.53
C THR A 169 -16.84 -0.03 7.02
N ALA A 170 -16.26 -1.04 6.38
CA ALA A 170 -16.56 -1.35 5.00
C ALA A 170 -18.01 -1.85 4.92
N LYS A 171 -18.90 -1.06 4.32
CA LYS A 171 -20.19 -1.55 3.78
C LYS A 171 -20.74 -0.53 2.80
N GLY A 172 -20.35 -0.66 1.54
CA GLY A 172 -21.19 -0.27 0.41
C GLY A 172 -21.97 -1.50 -0.04
N LEU A 173 -23.30 -1.45 0.02
CA LEU A 173 -24.18 -2.41 -0.65
C LEU A 173 -24.15 -2.09 -2.14
N GLY A 174 -23.35 -2.81 -2.92
CA GLY A 174 -23.37 -2.74 -4.38
C GLY A 174 -21.98 -2.74 -5.01
N ARG A 175 -21.71 -3.82 -5.76
CA ARG A 175 -20.52 -4.17 -6.53
C ARG A 175 -19.37 -4.76 -5.70
N ASP A 176 -18.88 -5.89 -6.21
CA ASP A 176 -17.96 -6.85 -5.60
C ASP A 176 -16.59 -6.28 -5.21
N HIS A 177 -16.51 -5.51 -4.12
CA HIS A 177 -15.24 -5.07 -3.56
C HIS A 177 -14.81 -5.98 -2.41
N LEU A 178 -14.03 -7.02 -2.73
CA LEU A 178 -13.40 -7.96 -1.80
C LEU A 178 -12.23 -7.36 -0.97
N ARG A 179 -11.88 -6.08 -1.16
CA ARG A 179 -10.79 -5.43 -0.41
C ARG A 179 -11.36 -4.63 0.74
N LEU A 180 -11.16 -5.14 1.95
CA LEU A 180 -11.79 -4.59 3.15
C LEU A 180 -11.37 -3.15 3.46
N HIS A 181 -10.17 -2.69 3.08
CA HIS A 181 -9.73 -1.30 3.26
C HIS A 181 -8.55 -0.99 2.31
N ASP A 182 -8.68 -0.13 1.31
CA ASP A 182 -7.50 0.28 0.51
C ASP A 182 -7.01 1.64 1.02
N LYS A 183 -6.02 1.63 1.92
CA LYS A 183 -5.36 2.84 2.43
C LYS A 183 -3.97 2.96 1.85
N VAL A 184 -3.61 4.18 1.46
CA VAL A 184 -2.27 4.53 1.02
C VAL A 184 -1.64 5.51 1.97
N LEU A 185 -0.33 5.41 2.12
CA LEU A 185 0.52 6.44 2.68
C LEU A 185 1.24 7.14 1.54
N LEU A 186 0.94 8.41 1.34
CA LEU A 186 1.69 9.31 0.47
C LEU A 186 2.81 9.92 1.30
N THR A 187 4.04 9.74 0.85
CA THR A 187 5.23 10.34 1.46
C THR A 187 5.97 11.16 0.42
N ILE A 188 6.78 12.13 0.85
CA ILE A 188 7.53 13.02 -0.04
C ILE A 188 9.00 13.07 0.38
N ASP A 189 9.92 12.94 -0.58
CA ASP A 189 11.35 13.02 -0.29
C ASP A 189 11.85 14.47 -0.23
N LYS A 190 13.15 14.65 0.07
CA LYS A 190 13.80 15.97 0.17
C LYS A 190 13.83 16.76 -1.15
N TYR A 191 13.55 16.10 -2.27
CA TYR A 191 13.52 16.70 -3.60
C TYR A 191 12.09 17.04 -4.06
N GLY A 192 11.08 16.67 -3.27
CA GLY A 192 9.67 16.86 -3.63
C GLY A 192 9.08 15.72 -4.43
N THR A 193 9.80 14.59 -4.57
CA THR A 193 9.28 13.40 -5.24
C THR A 193 8.32 12.69 -4.30
N GLN A 194 7.06 12.58 -4.70
CA GLN A 194 6.06 11.83 -3.94
C GLN A 194 6.19 10.33 -4.22
N LYS A 195 6.01 9.53 -3.18
CA LYS A 195 5.87 8.07 -3.26
C LYS A 195 4.56 7.64 -2.62
N GLU A 196 3.89 6.69 -3.26
CA GLU A 196 2.69 6.04 -2.74
C GLU A 196 3.06 4.67 -2.17
N ILE A 197 2.71 4.44 -0.90
CA ILE A 197 2.94 3.18 -0.21
C ILE A 197 1.58 2.56 0.10
N ASP A 198 1.26 1.46 -0.57
CA ASP A 198 0.08 0.66 -0.25
C ASP A 198 0.36 -0.20 1.00
N ALA A 199 -0.45 0.01 2.05
CA ALA A 199 -0.24 -0.62 3.34
C ALA A 199 -0.41 -2.16 3.28
N TYR A 200 -1.22 -2.68 2.35
CA TYR A 200 -1.43 -4.12 2.21
C TYR A 200 -0.31 -4.77 1.41
N GLU A 201 0.15 -4.12 0.36
CA GLU A 201 1.30 -4.59 -0.41
C GLU A 201 2.55 -4.61 0.46
N LEU A 202 2.82 -3.55 1.23
CA LEU A 202 3.94 -3.50 2.17
C LEU A 202 3.84 -4.59 3.25
N LYS A 203 2.65 -4.78 3.84
CA LYS A 203 2.42 -5.83 4.84
C LYS A 203 2.60 -7.23 4.25
N TRP A 204 2.18 -7.43 3.01
CA TRP A 204 2.34 -8.71 2.33
C TRP A 204 3.80 -8.97 1.98
N ILE A 205 4.54 -7.97 1.49
CA ILE A 205 6.00 -8.02 1.28
C ILE A 205 6.71 -8.45 2.57
N ASP A 206 6.43 -7.77 3.69
CA ASP A 206 7.00 -8.13 5.01
C ASP A 206 6.66 -9.56 5.44
N ASN A 207 5.41 -9.99 5.19
CA ASN A 207 4.99 -11.35 5.50
C ASN A 207 5.72 -12.41 4.65
N VAL A 208 5.91 -12.16 3.36
CA VAL A 208 6.67 -13.05 2.47
C VAL A 208 8.10 -13.18 2.96
N LEU A 209 8.77 -12.04 3.17
CA LEU A 209 10.15 -11.98 3.66
C LEU A 209 10.31 -12.79 4.95
N ASN A 210 9.53 -12.44 5.98
CA ASN A 210 9.64 -13.04 7.30
C ASN A 210 9.28 -14.52 7.31
N THR A 211 8.27 -14.92 6.54
CA THR A 211 7.81 -16.31 6.50
C THR A 211 8.87 -17.21 5.85
N ILE A 212 9.43 -16.79 4.71
CA ILE A 212 10.44 -17.59 4.00
C ILE A 212 11.73 -17.68 4.82
N HIS A 213 12.21 -16.58 5.40
CA HIS A 213 13.38 -16.58 6.30
C HIS A 213 13.20 -17.54 7.47
N LYS A 214 12.02 -17.57 8.09
CA LYS A 214 11.71 -18.53 9.16
C LYS A 214 11.75 -19.98 8.68
N GLN A 215 11.28 -20.27 7.45
CA GLN A 215 11.37 -21.61 6.88
C GLN A 215 12.83 -22.04 6.66
N VAL A 216 13.67 -21.16 6.11
CA VAL A 216 15.11 -21.45 5.90
C VAL A 216 15.82 -21.68 7.23
N ALA A 217 15.62 -20.80 8.21
CA ALA A 217 16.21 -20.92 9.53
C ALA A 217 15.76 -22.20 10.26
N GLY A 218 14.46 -22.51 10.17
CA GLY A 218 13.89 -23.74 10.73
C GLY A 218 14.48 -25.00 10.10
N PHE A 219 14.57 -25.05 8.77
CA PHE A 219 15.20 -26.17 8.06
C PHE A 219 16.67 -26.33 8.46
N ARG A 220 17.43 -25.22 8.47
CA ARG A 220 18.86 -25.24 8.85
C ARG A 220 19.10 -25.76 10.26
N LYS A 221 18.16 -25.53 11.18
CA LYS A 221 18.29 -25.97 12.58
C LYS A 221 18.00 -27.47 12.76
N TRP A 222 17.04 -28.00 12.01
CA TRP A 222 16.48 -29.33 12.29
C TRP A 222 16.78 -30.39 11.23
N ALA A 223 17.32 -30.01 10.08
CA ALA A 223 17.66 -30.97 9.03
C ALA A 223 18.89 -31.83 9.41
N ASP A 224 18.81 -33.10 9.06
CA ASP A 224 19.92 -34.05 9.20
C ASP A 224 20.86 -33.91 7.99
N PHE A 225 21.96 -33.18 8.17
CA PHE A 225 22.94 -32.93 7.09
C PHE A 225 23.87 -34.09 6.78
N SER A 226 23.74 -35.24 7.47
CA SER A 226 24.37 -36.47 7.00
C SER A 226 23.74 -36.97 5.68
N LYS A 227 22.53 -36.51 5.35
CA LYS A 227 21.83 -36.81 4.10
C LYS A 227 22.16 -35.77 3.02
N PRO A 228 22.79 -36.17 1.89
CA PRO A 228 23.14 -35.24 0.81
C PRO A 228 21.94 -34.48 0.21
N GLU A 229 20.75 -35.09 0.23
CA GLU A 229 19.52 -34.44 -0.20
C GLU A 229 19.23 -33.16 0.58
N ASN A 230 19.46 -33.15 1.89
CA ASN A 230 19.19 -31.98 2.74
C ASN A 230 20.14 -30.82 2.43
N ILE A 231 21.33 -31.10 1.91
CA ILE A 231 22.27 -30.06 1.44
C ILE A 231 21.72 -29.38 0.18
N GLN A 232 21.17 -30.16 -0.76
CA GLN A 232 20.54 -29.61 -1.98
C GLN A 232 19.27 -28.82 -1.65
N ILE A 233 18.45 -29.31 -0.73
CA ILE A 233 17.26 -28.58 -0.24
C ILE A 233 17.67 -27.25 0.39
N LEU A 234 18.70 -27.24 1.26
CA LEU A 234 19.19 -26.00 1.88
C LEU A 234 19.72 -25.01 0.84
N LYS A 235 20.42 -25.48 -0.20
CA LYS A 235 20.90 -24.64 -1.29
C LYS A 235 19.73 -23.99 -2.05
N GLY A 236 18.71 -24.78 -2.42
CA GLY A 236 17.51 -24.26 -3.07
C GLY A 236 16.75 -23.26 -2.20
N LEU A 237 16.60 -23.54 -0.91
CA LEU A 237 15.99 -22.64 0.07
C LEU A 237 16.74 -21.32 0.21
N THR A 238 18.07 -21.39 0.25
CA THR A 238 18.93 -20.20 0.38
C THR A 238 18.85 -19.34 -0.88
N ASN A 239 18.87 -19.94 -2.07
CA ASN A 239 18.71 -19.21 -3.34
C ASN A 239 17.37 -18.46 -3.40
N LEU A 240 16.26 -19.14 -3.10
CA LEU A 240 14.94 -18.49 -3.05
C LEU A 240 14.91 -17.32 -2.06
N CYS A 241 15.57 -17.46 -0.92
CA CYS A 241 15.68 -16.41 0.08
C CYS A 241 16.46 -15.19 -0.47
N THR A 242 17.61 -15.44 -1.08
CA THR A 242 18.44 -14.40 -1.73
C THR A 242 17.68 -13.67 -2.83
N ASP A 243 16.91 -14.38 -3.65
CA ASP A 243 16.15 -13.76 -4.76
C ASP A 243 15.01 -12.87 -4.22
N ILE A 244 14.35 -13.28 -3.13
CA ILE A 244 13.36 -12.44 -2.42
C ILE A 244 14.02 -11.17 -1.86
N ASP A 245 15.17 -11.32 -1.20
CA ASP A 245 15.92 -10.19 -0.63
C ASP A 245 16.36 -9.21 -1.72
N ALA A 246 16.84 -9.71 -2.85
CA ALA A 246 17.24 -8.91 -3.99
C ALA A 246 16.06 -8.09 -4.53
N ILE A 247 14.90 -8.70 -4.76
CA ILE A 247 13.71 -7.97 -5.23
C ILE A 247 13.31 -6.86 -4.26
N ILE A 248 13.32 -7.14 -2.95
CA ILE A 248 12.94 -6.15 -1.94
C ILE A 248 13.96 -5.01 -1.91
N VAL A 249 15.26 -5.31 -1.83
CA VAL A 249 16.32 -4.30 -1.75
C VAL A 249 16.31 -3.40 -3.00
N THR A 250 16.11 -3.98 -4.18
CA THR A 250 16.13 -3.22 -5.43
C THR A 250 14.91 -2.30 -5.57
N PHE A 251 13.71 -2.77 -5.22
CA PHE A 251 12.48 -2.09 -5.64
C PHE A 251 11.65 -1.47 -4.50
N VAL A 252 11.86 -1.84 -3.23
CA VAL A 252 10.96 -1.42 -2.13
C VAL A 252 10.94 0.09 -1.92
N GLU A 253 12.05 0.76 -2.20
CA GLU A 253 12.14 2.22 -2.11
C GLU A 253 11.66 2.91 -3.39
N GLU A 254 11.61 2.22 -4.53
CA GLU A 254 11.20 2.78 -5.82
C GLU A 254 9.69 2.70 -5.99
N ASP A 255 9.15 1.47 -5.94
CA ASP A 255 7.75 1.19 -6.17
C ASP A 255 7.33 -0.08 -5.39
N ILE A 256 6.50 0.12 -4.37
CA ILE A 256 5.97 -0.94 -3.52
C ILE A 256 5.05 -1.89 -4.29
N SER A 257 4.25 -1.35 -5.21
CA SER A 257 3.36 -2.16 -6.05
C SER A 257 4.16 -3.02 -7.02
N LEU A 258 5.22 -2.47 -7.62
CA LEU A 258 6.15 -3.23 -8.45
C LEU A 258 6.85 -4.34 -7.63
N THR A 259 7.38 -3.99 -6.47
CA THR A 259 8.01 -4.95 -5.54
C THR A 259 7.07 -6.09 -5.23
N ALA A 260 5.82 -5.77 -4.86
CA ALA A 260 4.83 -6.78 -4.52
C ALA A 260 4.49 -7.67 -5.72
N ASN A 261 4.32 -7.10 -6.91
CA ASN A 261 4.06 -7.85 -8.14
C ASN A 261 5.23 -8.79 -8.48
N ASN A 262 6.47 -8.32 -8.39
CA ASN A 262 7.68 -9.13 -8.66
C ASN A 262 7.82 -10.30 -7.68
N LEU A 263 7.59 -10.06 -6.38
CA LEU A 263 7.57 -11.13 -5.39
C LEU A 263 6.46 -12.15 -5.68
N LEU A 264 5.28 -11.71 -6.13
CA LEU A 264 4.18 -12.63 -6.41
C LEU A 264 4.49 -13.49 -7.65
N ALA A 265 5.14 -12.91 -8.66
CA ALA A 265 5.67 -13.68 -9.80
C ALA A 265 6.65 -14.74 -9.32
N LEU A 266 7.67 -14.36 -8.53
CA LEU A 266 8.67 -15.28 -8.00
C LEU A 266 8.04 -16.43 -7.21
N LEU A 267 7.09 -16.14 -6.33
CA LEU A 267 6.38 -17.16 -5.55
C LEU A 267 5.56 -18.11 -6.42
N ARG A 268 4.87 -17.59 -7.45
CA ARG A 268 4.13 -18.44 -8.40
C ARG A 268 5.05 -19.33 -9.21
N ILE A 269 6.18 -18.83 -9.66
CA ILE A 269 7.21 -19.61 -10.35
C ILE A 269 7.74 -20.73 -9.43
N CYS A 270 8.06 -20.40 -8.17
CA CYS A 270 8.47 -21.36 -7.16
C CYS A 270 7.40 -22.45 -6.91
N GLY A 271 6.13 -22.05 -6.79
CA GLY A 271 4.99 -22.95 -6.60
C GLY A 271 4.78 -23.93 -7.75
N LYS A 272 5.26 -23.59 -8.95
CA LYS A 272 5.16 -24.39 -10.18
C LYS A 272 6.50 -25.11 -10.43
N THR A 273 6.86 -26.04 -9.54
CA THR A 273 8.12 -26.82 -9.59
C THR A 273 8.40 -27.53 -10.91
N THR A 274 7.37 -27.78 -11.71
CA THR A 274 7.45 -28.33 -13.06
C THR A 274 7.94 -27.28 -14.06
N ALA A 275 7.61 -26.00 -13.86
CA ALA A 275 8.02 -24.88 -14.70
C ALA A 275 9.43 -24.39 -14.36
N ASP A 276 9.86 -24.36 -13.09
CA ASP A 276 11.19 -23.87 -12.69
C ASP A 276 12.09 -24.94 -12.04
N SER A 277 13.31 -25.07 -12.58
CA SER A 277 14.33 -25.99 -12.06
C SER A 277 15.14 -25.41 -10.90
N TYR A 278 15.24 -24.08 -10.77
CA TYR A 278 16.01 -23.41 -9.73
C TYR A 278 15.44 -23.62 -8.32
N TYR A 279 14.11 -23.69 -8.20
CA TYR A 279 13.42 -23.86 -6.91
C TYR A 279 12.97 -25.30 -6.64
N LYS A 280 13.25 -26.24 -7.56
CA LYS A 280 12.78 -27.63 -7.46
C LYS A 280 13.25 -28.30 -6.17
N ASP A 281 14.49 -28.07 -5.76
CA ASP A 281 15.03 -28.65 -4.52
C ASP A 281 14.47 -27.98 -3.27
N ALA A 282 14.22 -26.66 -3.30
CA ALA A 282 13.57 -25.94 -2.20
C ALA A 282 12.19 -26.53 -1.89
N MET A 283 11.43 -26.86 -2.95
CA MET A 283 10.06 -27.36 -2.85
C MET A 283 9.96 -28.85 -2.46
N LYS A 284 11.08 -29.56 -2.26
CA LYS A 284 11.06 -30.85 -1.57
C LYS A 284 10.80 -30.71 -0.07
N TYR A 285 11.02 -29.51 0.49
CA TYR A 285 10.71 -29.23 1.89
C TYR A 285 9.19 -29.07 2.11
N LYS A 286 8.60 -30.02 2.84
CA LYS A 286 7.14 -30.09 3.08
C LYS A 286 6.53 -28.81 3.68
N SER A 287 7.23 -28.10 4.56
CA SER A 287 6.66 -26.86 5.11
C SER A 287 6.58 -25.75 4.05
N LEU A 288 7.51 -25.72 3.10
CA LEU A 288 7.50 -24.77 2.00
C LEU A 288 6.35 -25.06 1.01
N THR A 289 6.06 -26.34 0.73
CA THR A 289 4.94 -26.73 -0.16
C THR A 289 3.57 -26.32 0.37
N MET A 290 3.42 -26.15 1.68
CA MET A 290 2.20 -25.59 2.28
C MET A 290 2.21 -24.06 2.34
N THR A 291 3.39 -23.48 2.56
CA THR A 291 3.57 -22.04 2.79
C THR A 291 3.42 -21.23 1.50
N ILE A 292 4.08 -21.66 0.41
CA ILE A 292 4.10 -20.92 -0.85
C ILE A 292 2.69 -20.72 -1.45
N PRO A 293 1.82 -21.76 -1.56
CA PRO A 293 0.45 -21.55 -2.03
C PRO A 293 -0.36 -20.58 -1.16
N SER A 294 -0.14 -20.58 0.16
CA SER A 294 -0.81 -19.65 1.07
C SER A 294 -0.35 -18.21 0.81
N LEU A 295 0.95 -17.97 0.66
CA LEU A 295 1.50 -16.64 0.36
C LEU A 295 1.01 -16.13 -1.01
N ILE A 296 0.93 -16.99 -2.02
CA ILE A 296 0.35 -16.66 -3.33
C ILE A 296 -1.12 -16.26 -3.18
N GLN A 297 -1.93 -17.06 -2.48
CA GLN A 297 -3.35 -16.77 -2.28
C GLN A 297 -3.57 -15.45 -1.54
N GLN A 298 -2.72 -15.13 -0.56
CA GLN A 298 -2.76 -13.84 0.12
C GLN A 298 -2.38 -12.70 -0.84
N GLY A 299 -1.30 -12.84 -1.60
CA GLY A 299 -0.86 -11.84 -2.58
C GLY A 299 -1.93 -11.56 -3.62
N VAL A 300 -2.61 -12.60 -4.10
CA VAL A 300 -3.73 -12.47 -5.05
C VAL A 300 -4.86 -11.60 -4.54
N LYS A 301 -5.09 -11.59 -3.22
CA LYS A 301 -6.13 -10.77 -2.59
C LYS A 301 -5.65 -9.36 -2.25
N SER A 302 -4.34 -9.18 -2.06
CA SER A 302 -3.75 -7.98 -1.47
C SER A 302 -3.03 -7.07 -2.46
N ILE A 303 -2.66 -7.54 -3.65
CA ILE A 303 -1.83 -6.79 -4.61
C ILE A 303 -2.66 -6.27 -5.78
N ASN A 304 -2.42 -5.05 -6.24
CA ASN A 304 -3.01 -4.58 -7.49
C ASN A 304 -2.22 -5.12 -8.70
N TYR A 305 -2.86 -5.96 -9.53
CA TYR A 305 -2.20 -6.54 -10.69
C TYR A 305 -2.07 -5.51 -11.80
N ASN A 306 -0.87 -5.39 -12.36
CA ASN A 306 -0.75 -4.78 -13.69
C ASN A 306 -1.17 -5.80 -14.78
N GLN A 307 -1.60 -5.31 -15.95
CA GLN A 307 -2.08 -6.15 -17.05
C GLN A 307 -1.02 -7.16 -17.52
N ASN A 308 0.25 -6.75 -17.50
CA ASN A 308 1.39 -7.57 -17.92
C ASN A 308 1.58 -8.80 -17.01
N MET A 309 1.36 -8.66 -15.71
CA MET A 309 1.41 -9.74 -14.73
C MET A 309 0.27 -10.74 -14.92
N GLN A 310 -0.94 -10.28 -15.27
CA GLN A 310 -2.04 -11.18 -15.62
C GLN A 310 -1.71 -12.04 -16.85
N ASN A 311 -1.07 -11.43 -17.86
CA ASN A 311 -0.64 -12.13 -19.06
C ASN A 311 0.45 -13.17 -18.74
N MET A 312 1.46 -12.81 -17.95
CA MET A 312 2.50 -13.73 -17.50
C MET A 312 1.93 -14.93 -16.72
N PHE A 313 0.94 -14.72 -15.86
CA PHE A 313 0.31 -15.83 -15.13
C PHE A 313 -0.44 -16.77 -16.05
N THR A 314 -1.15 -16.21 -17.03
CA THR A 314 -1.86 -16.98 -18.04
C THR A 314 -0.89 -17.84 -18.85
N GLU A 315 0.26 -17.29 -19.23
CA GLU A 315 1.31 -18.02 -19.96
C GLU A 315 1.96 -19.11 -19.10
N LEU A 316 2.27 -18.85 -17.82
CA LEU A 316 2.79 -19.85 -16.90
C LEU A 316 1.84 -21.03 -16.71
N ASP A 317 0.53 -20.75 -16.57
CA ASP A 317 -0.48 -21.80 -16.45
C ASP A 317 -0.62 -22.60 -17.76
N GLN A 318 -0.49 -21.94 -18.92
CA GLN A 318 -0.47 -22.62 -20.22
C GLN A 318 0.76 -23.52 -20.39
N ILE A 319 1.95 -23.07 -19.97
CA ILE A 319 3.19 -23.88 -20.01
C ILE A 319 3.05 -25.13 -19.16
N GLU A 320 2.46 -25.01 -17.96
CA GLU A 320 2.23 -26.16 -17.08
C GLU A 320 1.22 -27.13 -17.70
N LEU A 321 0.12 -26.62 -18.26
CA LEU A 321 -0.88 -27.43 -18.97
C LEU A 321 -0.27 -28.16 -20.17
N GLN A 322 0.54 -27.45 -20.98
CA GLN A 322 1.23 -28.03 -22.13
C GLN A 322 2.25 -29.09 -21.73
N LYS A 323 3.00 -28.89 -20.64
CA LYS A 323 3.96 -29.89 -20.13
C LYS A 323 3.26 -31.12 -19.54
N ASN A 324 2.15 -30.93 -18.85
CA ASN A 324 1.30 -32.02 -18.36
C ASN A 324 0.64 -32.78 -19.52
N ALA A 325 0.37 -32.12 -20.64
CA ALA A 325 -0.10 -32.74 -21.88
C ALA A 325 1.03 -33.39 -22.71
N ALA A 326 2.26 -32.84 -22.68
CA ALA A 326 3.42 -33.26 -23.47
C ALA A 326 4.16 -34.49 -22.90
N VAL A 327 3.44 -35.41 -22.25
CA VAL A 327 3.96 -36.71 -21.78
C VAL A 327 4.29 -37.66 -22.96
N ARG A 328 4.23 -37.21 -24.23
CA ARG A 328 4.56 -38.02 -25.43
C ARG A 328 5.26 -37.23 -26.56
N GLY A 329 6.42 -36.61 -26.32
CA GLY A 329 7.29 -36.15 -27.43
C GLY A 329 8.50 -35.32 -27.03
N GLU A 330 9.71 -35.75 -27.44
CA GLU A 330 11.00 -35.10 -27.13
C GLU A 330 11.16 -33.68 -27.73
N VAL A 331 10.49 -33.37 -28.84
CA VAL A 331 10.62 -32.08 -29.54
C VAL A 331 9.90 -30.93 -28.81
N ALA A 332 8.76 -31.21 -28.17
CA ALA A 332 8.02 -30.22 -27.38
C ALA A 332 8.79 -29.80 -26.11
N GLN A 333 9.57 -30.71 -25.52
CA GLN A 333 10.38 -30.41 -24.34
C GLN A 333 11.54 -29.44 -24.62
N ASN A 334 12.10 -29.43 -25.84
CA ASN A 334 13.19 -28.52 -26.21
C ASN A 334 12.68 -27.11 -26.55
N ILE A 335 11.51 -26.99 -27.17
CA ILE A 335 10.85 -25.68 -27.42
C ILE A 335 10.40 -25.05 -26.09
N LEU A 336 9.89 -25.85 -25.14
CA LEU A 336 9.52 -25.39 -23.79
C LEU A 336 10.75 -25.01 -22.95
N LYS A 337 11.91 -25.67 -23.12
CA LYS A 337 13.17 -25.27 -22.47
C LYS A 337 13.70 -23.93 -23.00
N LEU A 338 13.56 -23.66 -24.30
CA LEU A 338 13.95 -22.39 -24.92
C LEU A 338 13.08 -21.23 -24.41
N LYS A 339 11.74 -21.34 -24.48
CA LYS A 339 10.84 -20.30 -23.97
C LYS A 339 10.97 -20.05 -22.45
N LYS A 340 11.32 -21.10 -21.70
CA LYS A 340 11.60 -21.04 -20.25
C LYS A 340 12.90 -20.30 -19.91
N ALA A 341 13.94 -20.46 -20.75
CA ALA A 341 15.19 -19.72 -20.59
C ALA A 341 14.97 -18.23 -20.85
N ASP A 342 14.13 -17.89 -21.83
CA ASP A 342 13.82 -16.49 -22.16
C ASP A 342 13.08 -15.78 -21.02
N ILE A 343 12.06 -16.40 -20.41
CA ILE A 343 11.31 -15.79 -19.27
C ILE A 343 12.18 -15.64 -18.02
N SER A 344 13.04 -16.62 -17.72
CA SER A 344 13.93 -16.56 -16.55
C SER A 344 15.06 -15.55 -16.76
N THR A 345 15.55 -15.41 -18.00
CA THR A 345 16.54 -14.40 -18.40
C THR A 345 15.91 -13.01 -18.42
N LEU A 346 14.64 -12.88 -18.81
CA LEU A 346 13.87 -11.63 -18.74
C LEU A 346 13.67 -11.18 -17.29
N LEU A 347 13.40 -12.09 -16.36
CA LEU A 347 13.28 -11.75 -14.92
C LEU A 347 14.63 -11.34 -14.32
N LEU A 348 15.73 -11.94 -14.77
CA LEU A 348 17.10 -11.53 -14.42
C LEU A 348 17.47 -10.17 -15.05
N GLU A 349 17.12 -9.93 -16.33
CA GLU A 349 17.35 -8.65 -17.01
C GLU A 349 16.51 -7.51 -16.43
N VAL A 350 15.27 -7.77 -15.99
CA VAL A 350 14.41 -6.81 -15.27
C VAL A 350 15.01 -6.46 -13.90
N SER A 351 15.59 -7.44 -13.21
CA SER A 351 16.34 -7.25 -11.97
C SER A 351 17.62 -6.42 -12.16
N GLU A 352 18.25 -6.46 -13.34
CA GLU A 352 19.53 -5.79 -13.62
C GLU A 352 19.40 -4.43 -14.34
N ASN A 353 18.35 -4.19 -15.12
CA ASN A 353 18.27 -3.03 -16.04
C ASN A 353 16.99 -2.16 -15.94
N GLY A 354 16.04 -2.50 -15.06
CA GLY A 354 14.77 -1.77 -14.94
C GLY A 354 13.77 -2.03 -16.09
N MET A 355 12.49 -1.79 -15.82
CA MET A 355 11.35 -2.23 -16.64
C MET A 355 11.30 -1.58 -18.05
N GLU A 356 11.87 -0.38 -18.22
CA GLU A 356 11.83 0.38 -19.48
C GLU A 356 12.69 -0.24 -20.60
N GLY A 357 13.74 -0.98 -20.26
CA GLY A 357 14.58 -1.69 -21.25
C GLY A 357 13.91 -2.91 -21.88
N VAL A 358 12.85 -3.43 -21.26
CA VAL A 358 12.25 -4.74 -21.59
C VAL A 358 10.98 -4.61 -22.43
N LEU A 359 10.22 -3.53 -22.27
CA LEU A 359 9.01 -3.24 -23.07
C LEU A 359 9.28 -3.27 -24.58
N SER A 360 10.39 -2.70 -25.03
CA SER A 360 10.77 -2.65 -26.45
C SER A 360 11.12 -4.02 -27.07
N LYS A 361 11.49 -5.01 -26.25
CA LYS A 361 11.76 -6.39 -26.69
C LYS A 361 10.51 -7.27 -26.67
N ILE A 362 9.54 -6.96 -25.79
CA ILE A 362 8.22 -7.61 -25.72
C ILE A 362 7.37 -7.27 -26.95
N GLU A 363 7.47 -6.05 -27.48
CA GLU A 363 6.69 -5.61 -28.66
C GLU A 363 7.17 -6.17 -30.00
N LYS A 364 8.29 -6.90 -30.04
CA LYS A 364 8.91 -7.44 -31.27
C LYS A 364 9.05 -8.97 -31.31
N ALA A 365 8.58 -9.69 -30.29
CA ALA A 365 8.42 -11.15 -30.31
C ALA A 365 6.98 -11.50 -30.68
#